data_AF-A0A8R2JP97-F1
#
_entry.id   AF-A0A8R2JP97-F1
#
_cell.length_a   1.000
_cell.length_b   1.000
_cell.length_c   1.000
_cell.angle_alpha   90.00
_cell.angle_beta   90.00
_cell.angle_gamma   90.00
#
_symmetry.space_group_name_H-M   'P 1'
#
loop_
_entity.id
_entity.type
_entity.pdbx_description
1 polymer ?
#
loop_
_entity_poly.entity_id
_entity_poly.type
_entity_poly.pdbx_seq_one_letter_code
_entity_poly.pdbx_strand_id
1 'polypeptide(L)'
;MHTPGFGCTFINVEFMKEIRKGFESTWIFKCKMCNLLTTILSETKKLEYIPINKAITNGTCAIGIGYTQLAELSASIDIPCMSPNTYIKLTDILSEDIKVIAWNVMKLAGIEEKQLALEAGDVDIDGIPMCPVVADGQ
;
A
#
# COMPACT_ATOMS: atom_id res chain seq x y z
N MET A 1 26.99 9.05 -14.13
CA MET A 1 27.20 10.15 -15.08
C MET A 1 27.96 9.61 -16.27
N HIS A 2 27.51 9.86 -17.51
CA HIS A 2 28.23 9.47 -18.71
C HIS A 2 29.66 10.03 -18.68
N THR A 3 30.64 9.25 -19.12
CA THR A 3 32.03 9.72 -19.22
C THR A 3 32.10 10.89 -20.21
N PRO A 4 32.55 12.09 -19.78
CA PRO A 4 32.55 13.28 -20.63
C PRO A 4 33.39 13.17 -21.92
N GLY A 5 34.29 12.17 -22.01
CA GLY A 5 35.23 12.03 -23.12
C GLY A 5 34.68 11.43 -24.42
N PHE A 6 33.50 10.78 -24.40
CA PHE A 6 32.95 10.10 -25.60
C PHE A 6 31.82 10.86 -26.30
N GLY A 7 31.37 12.01 -25.78
CA GLY A 7 30.26 12.76 -26.37
C GLY A 7 28.93 11.99 -26.40
N CYS A 8 28.75 11.02 -25.51
CA CYS A 8 27.55 10.19 -25.46
C CYS A 8 26.29 11.04 -25.24
N THR A 9 25.30 10.86 -26.12
CA THR A 9 23.95 11.47 -25.99
C THR A 9 22.87 10.40 -25.84
N PHE A 10 21.63 10.82 -25.53
CA PHE A 10 20.47 9.92 -25.45
C PHE A 10 20.22 9.09 -26.72
N ILE A 11 20.56 9.62 -27.90
CA ILE A 11 20.44 8.90 -29.19
C ILE A 11 21.31 7.63 -29.20
N ASN A 12 22.41 7.62 -28.45
CA ASN A 12 23.32 6.49 -28.35
C ASN A 12 22.86 5.43 -27.32
N VAL A 13 21.68 5.59 -26.75
CA VAL A 13 21.13 4.71 -25.72
C VAL A 13 20.14 3.75 -26.35
N GLU A 14 20.31 2.46 -26.08
CA GLU A 14 19.38 1.41 -26.49
C GLU A 14 18.61 0.88 -25.29
N PHE A 15 17.33 0.65 -25.50
CA PHE A 15 16.50 -0.07 -24.56
C PHE A 15 16.88 -1.56 -24.59
N MET A 16 17.22 -2.11 -23.44
CA MET A 16 17.59 -3.52 -23.32
C MET A 16 16.38 -4.36 -22.93
N LYS A 17 15.74 -3.99 -21.82
CA LYS A 17 14.59 -4.72 -21.28
C LYS A 17 13.85 -3.91 -20.23
N GLU A 18 12.61 -4.31 -20.02
CA GLU A 18 11.80 -3.93 -18.87
C GLU A 18 11.62 -5.15 -17.97
N ILE A 19 11.77 -4.94 -16.66
CA ILE A 19 11.44 -5.93 -15.64
C ILE A 19 10.23 -5.41 -14.88
N ARG A 20 9.16 -6.19 -14.88
CA ARG A 20 7.90 -5.82 -14.24
C ARG A 20 7.63 -6.68 -13.02
N LYS A 21 7.25 -6.05 -11.91
CA LYS A 21 6.89 -6.70 -10.65
C LYS A 21 5.58 -6.11 -10.16
N GLY A 22 4.48 -6.66 -10.67
CA GLY A 22 3.17 -6.04 -10.49
C GLY A 22 3.11 -4.68 -11.19
N PHE A 23 2.85 -3.64 -10.41
CA PHE A 23 2.78 -2.26 -10.89
C PHE A 23 4.12 -1.50 -10.81
N GLU A 24 5.19 -2.14 -10.30
CA GLU A 24 6.56 -1.62 -10.38
C GLU A 24 7.20 -2.05 -11.71
N SER A 25 7.80 -1.09 -12.42
CA SER A 25 8.60 -1.31 -13.63
C SER A 25 10.03 -0.82 -13.44
N THR A 26 10.97 -1.60 -13.96
CA THR A 26 12.40 -1.27 -14.03
C THR A 26 12.86 -1.34 -15.47
N TRP A 27 13.27 -0.21 -16.03
CA TRP A 27 13.80 -0.14 -17.39
C TRP A 27 15.32 -0.10 -17.37
N ILE A 28 15.93 -0.97 -18.17
CA ILE A 28 17.38 -1.06 -18.29
C ILE A 28 17.76 -0.61 -19.69
N PHE A 29 18.68 0.33 -19.74
CA PHE A 29 19.21 0.93 -20.96
C PHE A 29 20.71 0.73 -21.02
N LYS A 30 21.24 0.59 -22.24
CA LYS A 30 22.68 0.48 -22.49
C LYS A 30 23.13 1.54 -23.47
N CYS A 31 24.21 2.24 -23.17
CA CYS A 31 24.83 3.13 -24.15
C CYS A 31 25.64 2.31 -25.16
N LYS A 32 25.38 2.45 -26.46
CA LYS A 32 26.12 1.78 -27.53
C LYS A 32 27.58 2.23 -27.66
N MET A 33 27.89 3.45 -27.21
CA MET A 33 29.22 4.04 -27.33
C MET A 33 30.13 3.64 -26.16
N CYS A 34 29.70 3.91 -24.92
CA CYS A 34 30.51 3.65 -23.72
C CYS A 34 30.12 2.38 -22.95
N ASN A 35 29.13 1.61 -23.44
CA ASN A 35 28.59 0.40 -22.80
C ASN A 35 28.01 0.59 -21.37
N LEU A 36 27.85 1.84 -20.91
CA LEU A 36 27.26 2.13 -19.60
C LEU A 36 25.81 1.65 -19.53
N LEU A 37 25.48 0.91 -18.47
CA LEU A 37 24.12 0.53 -18.14
C LEU A 37 23.48 1.59 -17.26
N THR A 38 22.29 2.04 -17.64
CA THR A 38 21.47 2.97 -16.87
C THR A 38 20.16 2.28 -16.52
N THR A 39 19.79 2.33 -15.26
CA THR A 39 18.53 1.75 -14.78
C THR A 39 17.61 2.88 -14.34
N ILE A 40 16.39 2.88 -14.86
CA ILE A 40 15.32 3.79 -14.48
C ILE A 40 14.25 2.97 -13.76
N LEU A 41 13.79 3.45 -12.61
CA LEU A 41 12.76 2.81 -11.80
C LEU A 41 11.46 3.63 -11.92
N SER A 42 10.31 2.95 -12.00
CA SER A 42 9.00 3.62 -11.99
C SER A 42 8.68 4.25 -10.64
N GLU A 43 9.26 3.73 -9.56
CA GLU A 43 9.11 4.24 -8.21
C GLU A 43 10.46 4.37 -7.50
N THR A 44 10.54 5.31 -6.56
CA THR A 44 11.74 5.50 -5.72
C THR A 44 11.66 4.61 -4.48
N LYS A 45 12.76 3.95 -4.12
CA LYS A 45 12.86 3.09 -2.93
C LYS A 45 13.18 3.85 -1.64
N LYS A 46 12.53 5.00 -1.43
CA LYS A 46 12.66 5.80 -0.20
C LYS A 46 11.70 5.25 0.85
N LEU A 47 12.14 5.22 2.12
CA LEU A 47 11.35 4.71 3.24
C LEU A 47 10.09 5.54 3.55
N GLU A 48 10.04 6.80 3.10
CA GLU A 48 8.92 7.73 3.35
C GLU A 48 7.64 7.38 2.57
N TYR A 49 7.73 6.57 1.52
CA TYR A 49 6.60 6.27 0.64
C TYR A 49 6.22 4.80 0.71
N ILE A 50 4.91 4.53 0.69
CA ILE A 50 4.37 3.18 0.55
C ILE A 50 4.64 2.71 -0.90
N PRO A 51 5.33 1.57 -1.12
CA PRO A 51 5.58 1.06 -2.47
C PRO A 51 4.28 0.80 -3.23
N ILE A 52 4.27 1.01 -4.56
CA ILE A 52 3.06 1.03 -5.40
C ILE A 52 2.22 -0.23 -5.26
N ASN A 53 2.87 -1.40 -5.18
CA ASN A 53 2.15 -2.66 -5.00
C ASN A 53 1.42 -2.73 -3.65
N LYS A 54 2.07 -2.28 -2.56
CA LYS A 54 1.42 -2.20 -1.23
C LYS A 54 0.35 -1.12 -1.21
N ALA A 55 0.58 0.01 -1.88
CA ALA A 55 -0.38 1.12 -1.97
C ALA A 55 -1.65 0.71 -2.71
N ILE A 56 -1.55 0.02 -3.85
CA ILE A 56 -2.70 -0.50 -4.59
C ILE A 56 -3.44 -1.54 -3.77
N THR A 57 -2.72 -2.47 -3.12
CA THR A 57 -3.36 -3.50 -2.26
C THR A 57 -4.09 -2.87 -1.08
N ASN A 58 -3.51 -1.83 -0.46
CA ASN A 58 -4.17 -1.07 0.60
C ASN A 58 -5.41 -0.33 0.08
N GLY A 59 -5.30 0.30 -1.09
CA GLY A 59 -6.41 0.96 -1.76
C GLY A 59 -7.57 0.00 -2.05
N THR A 60 -7.29 -1.19 -2.57
CA THR A 60 -8.29 -2.24 -2.80
C THR A 60 -8.98 -2.68 -1.51
N CYS A 61 -8.24 -2.88 -0.42
CA CYS A 61 -8.82 -3.19 0.89
C CYS A 61 -9.71 -2.04 1.40
N ALA A 62 -9.27 -0.79 1.26
CA ALA A 62 -10.01 0.37 1.74
C ALA A 62 -11.34 0.60 1.02
N ILE A 63 -11.40 0.29 -0.28
CA ILE A 63 -12.64 0.36 -1.08
C ILE A 63 -13.46 -0.93 -1.06
N GLY A 64 -13.01 -1.95 -0.32
CA GLY A 64 -13.74 -3.21 -0.15
C GLY A 64 -13.76 -4.12 -1.38
N ILE A 65 -12.75 -4.06 -2.26
CA ILE A 65 -12.66 -4.93 -3.44
C ILE A 65 -11.55 -5.98 -3.32
N GLY A 66 -11.71 -7.07 -4.07
CA GLY A 66 -10.72 -8.16 -4.14
C GLY A 66 -9.83 -8.15 -5.38
N TYR A 67 -8.95 -9.15 -5.48
CA TYR A 67 -8.01 -9.32 -6.60
C TYR A 67 -8.70 -9.31 -7.97
N THR A 68 -9.82 -10.02 -8.13
CA THR A 68 -10.50 -10.15 -9.42
C THR A 68 -10.97 -8.79 -9.93
N GLN A 69 -11.53 -7.96 -9.06
CA GLN A 69 -11.98 -6.61 -9.40
C GLN A 69 -10.80 -5.68 -9.68
N LEU A 70 -9.68 -5.81 -8.96
CA LEU A 70 -8.44 -5.10 -9.28
C LEU A 70 -7.91 -5.49 -10.67
N ALA A 71 -7.92 -6.78 -10.99
CA ALA A 71 -7.46 -7.29 -12.28
C ALA A 71 -8.34 -6.78 -13.43
N GLU A 72 -9.65 -6.74 -13.24
CA GLU A 72 -10.61 -6.17 -14.19
C GLU A 72 -10.39 -4.67 -14.40
N LEU A 73 -10.22 -3.91 -13.31
CA LEU A 73 -9.89 -2.48 -13.37
C LEU A 73 -8.59 -2.27 -14.15
N SER A 74 -7.56 -3.04 -13.83
CA SER A 74 -6.23 -2.95 -14.46
C SER A 74 -6.29 -3.27 -15.96
N ALA A 75 -7.04 -4.31 -16.34
CA ALA A 75 -7.28 -4.65 -17.74
C ALA A 75 -8.05 -3.55 -18.48
N SER A 76 -9.02 -2.90 -17.82
CA SER A 76 -9.82 -1.82 -18.42
C SER A 76 -9.01 -0.57 -18.75
N ILE A 77 -7.91 -0.34 -18.03
CA ILE A 77 -7.00 0.80 -18.24
C ILE A 77 -5.69 0.40 -18.96
N ASP A 78 -5.62 -0.82 -19.49
CA ASP A 78 -4.45 -1.39 -20.18
C ASP A 78 -3.14 -1.34 -19.36
N ILE A 79 -3.26 -1.52 -18.04
CA ILE A 79 -2.11 -1.64 -17.13
C ILE A 79 -2.04 -3.09 -16.65
N PRO A 80 -0.95 -3.83 -16.89
CA PRO A 80 -0.96 -5.23 -16.49
C PRO A 80 -0.80 -5.37 -14.97
N CYS A 81 -1.67 -6.18 -14.38
CA CYS A 81 -1.81 -6.35 -12.93
C CYS A 81 -0.70 -7.21 -12.32
N MET A 82 -0.54 -7.11 -10.99
CA MET A 82 0.23 -8.08 -10.22
C MET A 82 -0.41 -9.48 -10.25
N SER A 83 0.39 -10.50 -9.94
CA SER A 83 -0.10 -11.87 -9.84
C SER A 83 -0.98 -12.06 -8.59
N PRO A 84 -1.90 -13.04 -8.60
CA PRO A 84 -2.74 -13.31 -7.43
C PRO A 84 -1.92 -13.64 -6.19
N ASN A 85 -0.84 -14.41 -6.35
CA ASN A 85 0.06 -14.79 -5.26
C ASN A 85 0.75 -13.58 -4.62
N THR A 86 1.13 -12.57 -5.42
CA THR A 86 1.71 -11.33 -4.89
C THR A 86 0.66 -10.52 -4.15
N TYR A 87 -0.55 -10.41 -4.70
CA TYR A 87 -1.66 -9.69 -4.07
C TYR A 87 -2.02 -10.28 -2.72
N ILE A 88 -2.19 -11.61 -2.63
CA ILE A 88 -2.53 -12.31 -1.38
C ILE A 88 -1.45 -12.05 -0.32
N LYS A 89 -0.16 -12.22 -0.67
CA LYS A 89 0.94 -11.94 0.26
C LYS A 89 0.93 -10.52 0.81
N LEU A 90 0.65 -9.53 -0.05
CA LEU A 90 0.57 -8.14 0.38
C LEU A 90 -0.67 -7.88 1.24
N THR A 91 -1.78 -8.54 0.93
CA THR A 91 -3.03 -8.45 1.70
C THR A 91 -2.84 -9.06 3.09
N ASP A 92 -2.13 -10.18 3.22
CA ASP A 92 -1.84 -10.82 4.51
C ASP A 92 -1.00 -9.90 5.41
N ILE A 93 0.06 -9.30 4.85
CA ILE A 93 0.90 -8.32 5.57
C ILE A 93 0.05 -7.13 6.02
N LEU A 94 -0.78 -6.58 5.13
CA LEU A 94 -1.66 -5.45 5.45
C LEU A 94 -2.71 -5.83 6.51
N SER A 95 -3.27 -7.04 6.44
CA SER A 95 -4.31 -7.48 7.36
C SER A 95 -3.78 -7.61 8.79
N GLU A 96 -2.54 -8.07 8.96
CA GLU A 96 -1.91 -8.09 10.28
C GLU A 96 -1.65 -6.68 10.80
N ASP A 97 -1.12 -5.77 9.96
CA ASP A 97 -0.92 -4.35 10.29
C ASP A 97 -2.26 -3.72 10.76
N ILE A 98 -3.33 -3.93 10.00
CA ILE A 98 -4.68 -3.42 10.29
C ILE A 98 -5.21 -3.99 11.61
N LYS A 99 -5.08 -5.30 11.83
CA LYS A 99 -5.55 -5.97 13.05
C LYS A 99 -4.87 -5.41 14.30
N VAL A 100 -3.55 -5.22 14.26
CA VAL A 100 -2.78 -4.65 15.37
C VAL A 100 -3.24 -3.23 15.67
N ILE A 101 -3.40 -2.39 14.64
CA ILE A 101 -3.86 -1.01 14.80
C ILE A 101 -5.29 -0.99 15.34
N ALA A 102 -6.20 -1.77 14.76
CA ALA A 102 -7.60 -1.84 15.19
C ALA A 102 -7.70 -2.26 16.67
N TRP A 103 -6.97 -3.27 17.10
CA TRP A 103 -6.93 -3.70 18.50
C TRP A 103 -6.46 -2.58 19.44
N ASN A 104 -5.38 -1.88 19.07
CA ASN A 104 -4.85 -0.79 19.90
C ASN A 104 -5.83 0.38 19.99
N VAL A 105 -6.45 0.76 18.88
CA VAL A 105 -7.47 1.82 18.84
C VAL A 105 -8.69 1.43 19.68
N MET A 106 -9.19 0.20 19.51
CA MET A 106 -10.32 -0.31 20.31
C MET A 106 -10.00 -0.31 21.82
N LYS A 107 -8.78 -0.70 22.20
CA LYS A 107 -8.34 -0.67 23.59
C LYS A 107 -8.29 0.76 24.15
N LEU A 108 -7.76 1.71 23.39
CA LEU A 108 -7.69 3.11 23.81
C LEU A 108 -9.08 3.72 23.93
N ALA A 109 -9.95 3.48 22.95
CA ALA A 109 -11.35 3.90 22.98
C ALA A 109 -12.07 3.32 24.20
N GLY A 110 -11.90 2.02 24.50
CA GLY A 110 -12.53 1.42 25.68
C GLY A 110 -12.03 1.98 27.02
N ILE A 111 -10.78 2.45 27.11
CA ILE A 111 -10.26 3.15 28.30
C ILE A 111 -10.92 4.53 28.44
N GLU A 112 -11.03 5.26 27.32
CA GLU A 112 -11.65 6.58 27.28
C GLU A 112 -13.15 6.51 27.60
N GLU A 113 -13.89 5.59 26.97
CA GLU A 113 -15.31 5.33 27.24
C GLU A 113 -15.55 4.96 28.71
N LYS A 114 -14.67 4.12 29.29
CA LYS A 114 -14.74 3.78 30.71
C LYS A 114 -14.62 5.01 31.59
N GLN A 115 -13.68 5.90 31.30
CA GLN A 115 -13.46 7.13 32.09
C GLN A 115 -14.67 8.06 31.98
N LEU A 116 -15.19 8.26 30.77
CA LEU A 116 -16.37 9.10 30.52
C LEU A 116 -17.62 8.58 31.25
N ALA A 117 -17.84 7.27 31.23
CA ALA A 117 -18.98 6.66 31.93
C ALA A 117 -18.89 6.80 33.46
N LEU A 118 -17.68 6.68 34.04
CA LEU A 118 -17.46 6.94 35.47
C LEU A 118 -17.73 8.41 35.85
N GLU A 119 -17.31 9.36 35.01
CA GLU A 119 -17.54 10.79 35.23
C GLU A 119 -19.01 11.19 35.09
N ALA A 120 -19.74 10.56 34.16
CA ALA A 120 -21.18 10.76 33.98
C ALA A 120 -22.02 10.09 35.07
N GLY A 121 -21.44 9.18 35.86
CA GLY A 121 -22.19 8.32 36.79
C GLY A 121 -22.99 7.23 36.08
N ASP A 122 -22.69 6.96 34.81
CA ASP A 122 -23.29 5.91 33.99
C ASP A 122 -22.65 4.55 34.33
N VAL A 123 -22.95 4.08 35.54
CA VAL A 123 -22.49 2.81 36.08
C VAL A 123 -23.68 1.92 36.42
N ASP A 124 -23.51 0.61 36.30
CA ASP A 124 -24.54 -0.36 36.70
C ASP A 124 -24.61 -0.54 38.24
N ILE A 125 -25.46 -1.47 38.67
CA ILE A 125 -25.67 -1.78 40.09
C ILE A 125 -24.39 -2.26 40.81
N ASP A 126 -23.41 -2.77 40.07
CA ASP A 126 -22.14 -3.29 40.57
C ASP A 126 -21.00 -2.28 40.40
N GLY A 127 -21.29 -1.07 39.91
CA GLY A 127 -20.32 0.00 39.67
C GLY A 127 -19.51 -0.17 38.37
N ILE A 128 -19.97 -1.03 37.46
CA ILE A 128 -19.31 -1.27 36.17
C ILE A 128 -19.71 -0.15 35.20
N PRO A 129 -18.74 0.54 34.57
CA PRO A 129 -19.03 1.62 33.62
C PRO A 129 -19.75 1.10 32.37
N MET A 130 -20.83 1.76 32.00
CA MET A 130 -21.69 1.37 30.89
C MET A 130 -21.44 2.26 29.68
N CYS A 131 -21.37 1.65 28.49
CA CYS A 131 -21.40 2.36 27.21
C CYS A 131 -22.75 2.05 26.53
N PRO A 132 -23.83 2.79 26.85
CA PRO A 132 -25.15 2.49 26.32
C PRO A 132 -25.20 2.81 24.83
N VAL A 133 -25.40 1.78 24.01
CA VAL A 133 -25.69 1.96 22.58
C VAL A 133 -27.16 2.31 22.45
N VAL A 134 -27.45 3.56 22.10
CA VAL A 134 -28.80 3.95 21.67
C VAL A 134 -28.98 3.38 20.27
N ALA A 135 -29.65 2.23 20.18
CA ALA A 135 -30.13 1.76 18.89
C ALA A 135 -31.20 2.75 18.42
N ASP A 136 -31.00 3.38 17.25
CA ASP A 136 -32.06 4.15 16.60
C ASP A 136 -33.29 3.25 16.49
N GLY A 137 -34.34 3.65 17.21
CA GLY A 137 -35.57 2.90 17.34
C GLY A 137 -36.35 2.80 16.03
N GLN A 138 -37.17 1.77 15.96
CA GLN A 138 -38.42 1.81 15.21
C GLN A 138 -39.35 2.91 15.75
#